data_AF-A0A3D5DEJ3-F1
#
_entry.id   AF-A0A3D5DEJ3-F1
#
_cell.length_a   1.000
_cell.length_b   1.000
_cell.length_c   1.000
_cell.angle_alpha   90.00
_cell.angle_beta   90.00
_cell.angle_gamma   90.00
#
_symmetry.space_group_name_H-M   'P 1'
#
loop_
_entity.id
_entity.type
_entity.pdbx_description
1 polymer ?
#
loop_
_entity_poly.entity_id
_entity_poly.type
_entity_poly.pdbx_seq_one_letter_code
_entity_poly.pdbx_strand_id
1 'polypeptide(L)' 'MKIETLPATRLVTAYNDAADSGNPMHNDAAARAMNFRGALVPGVTVFGFVTHPFVSHFGDSWLAQGSIQ' A
#
# COMPACT_ATOMS: atom_id res chain seq x y z
N MET A 1 -13.37 -33.77 -1.92
CA MET A 1 -12.36 -32.87 -1.32
C MET A 1 -12.35 -31.60 -2.16
N LYS A 2 -12.92 -30.48 -1.66
CA LYS A 2 -12.79 -29.18 -2.35
C LYS A 2 -11.35 -28.72 -2.12
N ILE A 3 -10.59 -28.59 -3.18
CA ILE A 3 -9.24 -28.03 -3.11
C ILE A 3 -9.45 -26.51 -3.06
N GLU A 4 -9.48 -25.93 -1.86
CA GLU A 4 -9.46 -24.47 -1.73
C GLU A 4 -8.08 -23.99 -2.18
N THR A 5 -8.04 -23.36 -3.34
CA THR A 5 -6.82 -22.72 -3.84
C THR A 5 -6.58 -21.51 -2.96
N LEU A 6 -5.53 -21.54 -2.14
CA LEU A 6 -5.10 -20.34 -1.43
C LEU A 6 -4.86 -19.23 -2.47
N PRO A 7 -5.36 -17.99 -2.24
CA PRO A 7 -5.12 -16.91 -3.18
C PRO A 7 -3.61 -16.75 -3.39
N ALA A 8 -3.21 -16.64 -4.65
CA ALA A 8 -1.81 -16.48 -5.01
C ALA A 8 -1.21 -15.28 -4.26
N THR A 9 -0.11 -15.48 -3.55
CA THR A 9 0.60 -14.40 -2.85
C THR A 9 1.09 -13.37 -3.88
N ARG A 10 0.65 -12.12 -3.74
CA ARG A 10 1.08 -11.01 -4.58
C ARG A 10 2.18 -10.23 -3.87
N LEU A 11 3.42 -10.35 -4.36
CA LEU A 11 4.55 -9.56 -3.90
C LEU A 11 4.62 -8.25 -4.70
N VAL A 12 4.74 -7.13 -3.99
CA VAL A 12 4.87 -5.80 -4.57
C VAL A 12 5.98 -5.01 -3.87
N THR A 13 6.69 -4.21 -4.64
CA THR A 13 7.58 -3.18 -4.10
C THR A 13 6.87 -1.85 -4.23
N ALA A 14 6.44 -1.28 -3.10
CA ALA A 14 5.80 0.03 -3.09
C ALA A 14 6.84 1.14 -3.38
N TYR A 15 6.44 2.13 -4.16
CA TYR A 15 7.25 3.29 -4.51
C TYR A 15 6.75 4.53 -3.76
N ASN A 16 7.69 5.35 -3.28
CA ASN A 16 7.38 6.63 -2.67
C ASN A 16 7.19 7.70 -3.76
N ASP A 17 5.93 8.06 -4.01
CA ASP A 17 5.50 9.09 -4.96
C ASP A 17 5.32 10.48 -4.34
N ALA A 18 5.67 10.64 -3.05
CA ALA A 18 5.41 11.85 -2.28
C ALA A 18 6.69 12.53 -1.78
N ALA A 19 7.85 12.28 -2.42
CA ALA A 19 9.12 12.87 -2.03
C ALA A 19 9.08 14.41 -1.95
N ASP A 20 8.27 15.03 -2.81
CA ASP A 20 8.10 16.49 -2.93
C ASP A 20 6.80 17.01 -2.27
N SER A 21 6.09 16.17 -1.50
CA SER A 21 4.78 16.51 -0.91
C SER A 21 4.83 17.56 0.21
N GLY A 22 6.03 17.97 0.65
CA GLY A 22 6.22 18.87 1.79
C GLY A 22 6.05 18.20 3.16
N ASN A 23 5.50 16.97 3.23
CA ASN A 23 5.51 16.18 4.46
C ASN A 23 6.92 15.58 4.66
N PRO A 24 7.63 15.93 5.75
CA PRO A 24 9.00 15.47 5.97
C PRO A 24 9.15 13.95 6.03
N MET A 25 8.10 13.20 6.39
CA MET A 25 8.16 11.74 6.46
C MET A 25 8.45 11.05 5.11
N HIS A 26 8.12 11.71 4.00
CA HIS A 26 8.37 11.21 2.64
C HIS A 26 9.70 11.72 2.06
N ASN A 27 10.43 12.53 2.83
CA ASN A 27 11.78 12.96 2.48
C ASN A 27 12.82 12.08 3.16
N ASP A 28 13.83 11.70 2.40
CA ASP A 28 14.85 10.74 2.82
C ASP A 28 15.74 11.28 3.96
N ALA A 29 16.09 12.56 3.92
CA ALA A 29 16.93 13.19 4.94
C ALA A 29 16.17 13.38 6.26
N ALA A 30 14.93 13.87 6.18
CA ALA A 30 14.09 14.07 7.36
C ALA A 30 13.71 12.74 8.02
N ALA A 31 13.35 11.71 7.25
CA ALA A 31 13.06 10.38 7.79
C ALA A 31 14.29 9.77 8.48
N ARG A 32 15.49 9.92 7.90
CA ARG A 32 16.75 9.47 8.54
C ARG A 32 17.06 10.21 9.83
N ALA A 33 16.78 11.51 9.90
CA ALA A 33 16.92 12.30 11.14
C ALA A 33 15.99 11.79 12.26
N MET A 34 14.90 11.11 11.89
CA MET A 34 13.97 10.45 12.81
C MET A 34 14.29 8.94 13.02
N ASN A 35 15.50 8.50 12.65
CA ASN A 35 15.98 7.12 12.76
C ASN A 35 15.25 6.07 11.89
N PHE A 36 14.57 6.50 10.83
CA PHE A 36 14.15 5.57 9.77
C PHE A 36 15.31 5.29 8.80
N ARG A 37 15.25 4.15 8.10
CA ARG A 37 16.24 3.80 7.06
C ARG A 37 16.24 4.80 5.89
N GLY A 38 15.08 5.37 5.60
CA GLY A 38 14.81 6.33 4.52
C GLY A 38 13.35 6.76 4.55
N ALA A 39 12.94 7.51 3.53
CA ALA A 39 11.59 8.01 3.36
C ALA A 39 10.54 6.90 3.47
N LEU A 40 9.45 7.17 4.19
CA LEU A 40 8.31 6.28 4.23
C LEU A 40 7.48 6.43 2.97
N VAL A 41 6.95 5.32 2.46
CA VAL A 41 5.90 5.37 1.42
C VAL A 41 4.61 5.88 2.07
N PRO A 42 3.86 6.80 1.44
CA PRO A 42 2.58 7.25 1.98
C PRO A 42 1.62 6.10 2.25
N GLY A 43 0.89 6.19 3.38
CA GLY A 43 -0.10 5.18 3.74
C GLY A 43 -1.17 5.00 2.67
N VAL A 44 -1.58 6.09 2.01
CA VAL A 44 -2.53 6.06 0.88
C VAL A 44 -1.96 5.32 -0.34
N THR A 45 -0.67 5.47 -0.62
CA THR A 45 0.01 4.77 -1.71
C THR A 45 0.13 3.28 -1.40
N VAL A 46 0.51 2.92 -0.17
CA VAL A 46 0.52 1.52 0.31
C VAL A 46 -0.88 0.91 0.24
N PHE A 47 -1.90 1.64 0.69
CA PHE A 47 -3.30 1.21 0.62
C PHE A 47 -3.71 0.90 -0.83
N GLY A 48 -3.35 1.77 -1.78
CA GLY A 48 -3.54 1.53 -3.22
C GLY A 48 -3.00 0.17 -3.68
N PHE A 49 -1.76 -0.17 -3.31
CA PHE A 49 -1.18 -1.48 -3.65
C PHE A 49 -1.94 -2.66 -3.01
N VAL A 50 -2.45 -2.47 -1.80
CA VAL A 50 -3.19 -3.49 -1.03
C VAL A 50 -4.64 -3.64 -1.49
N THR A 51 -5.18 -2.73 -2.33
CA THR A 51 -6.54 -2.87 -2.88
C THR A 51 -6.72 -4.07 -3.82
N HIS A 52 -5.65 -4.51 -4.49
CA HIS A 52 -5.71 -5.57 -5.50
C HIS A 52 -6.41 -6.86 -5.04
N PRO A 53 -6.05 -7.51 -3.91
CA PRO A 53 -6.77 -8.70 -3.44
C PRO A 53 -8.24 -8.45 -3.15
N PHE A 54 -8.64 -7.27 -2.68
CA PHE A 54 -10.04 -6.96 -2.41
C PHE A 54 -10.84 -6.81 -3.71
N VAL A 55 -10.30 -6.10 -4.70
CA VAL A 55 -10.91 -6.01 -6.03
C VAL A 55 -11.00 -7.39 -6.68
N SER A 56 -9.94 -8.20 -6.55
CA SER A 56 -9.92 -9.57 -7.11
C SER A 56 -10.99 -10.49 -6.50
N HIS A 57 -11.37 -10.27 -5.23
CA HIS A 57 -12.29 -11.12 -4.51
C HIS A 57 -13.74 -10.59 -4.51
N PHE A 58 -13.92 -9.28 -4.30
CA PHE A 58 -15.22 -8.62 -4.15
C PHE A 58 -15.69 -7.90 -5.42
N GLY A 59 -14.83 -7.75 -6.43
CA GLY A 59 -15.11 -7.02 -7.66
C GLY A 59 -14.93 -5.50 -7.55
N ASP A 60 -14.99 -4.82 -8.69
CA ASP A 60 -14.68 -3.38 -8.82
C ASP A 60 -15.59 -2.46 -8.00
N SER A 61 -16.82 -2.89 -7.68
CA SER A 61 -17.73 -2.13 -6.81
C SER A 61 -17.17 -1.90 -5.41
N TRP A 62 -16.23 -2.75 -4.96
CA TRP A 62 -15.53 -2.56 -3.69
C TRP A 62 -14.72 -1.25 -3.67
N LEU A 63 -14.18 -0.79 -4.81
CA LEU A 63 -13.48 0.50 -4.87
C LEU A 63 -14.40 1.70 -4.58
N ALA A 64 -15.71 1.56 -4.84
CA ALA A 64 -16.68 2.63 -4.66
C ALA A 64 -17.32 2.65 -3.26
N GLN A 65 -17.51 1.48 -2.63
CA GLN A 65 -18.31 1.34 -1.41
C GLN A 65 -17.66 0.47 -0.33
N GLY A 66 -16.53 -0.17 -0.62
CA GLY A 66 -15.80 -1.01 0.30
C GLY A 66 -15.08 -0.19 1.38
N SER A 67 -14.83 -0.83 2.52
CA SER A 67 -14.03 -0.26 3.60
C SER A 67 -13.09 -1.31 4.19
N ILE A 68 -12.01 -0.81 4.78
CA ILE A 68 -11.12 -1.55 5.68
C ILE A 68 -11.19 -0.82 7.02
N GLN A 69 -11.29 -1.55 8.12
CA GLN A 69 -11.34 -1.02 9.49
C GLN A 69 -10.20 -1.62 10.31
#